data_AF-A0A3N6MTZ0-F1
#
_entry.id   AF-A0A3N6MTZ0-F1
#
_cell.length_a   1.000
_cell.length_b   1.000
_cell.length_c   1.000
_cell.angle_alpha   90.00
_cell.angle_beta   90.00
_cell.angle_gamma   90.00
#
_symmetry.space_group_name_H-M   'P 1'
#
loop_
_entity.id
_entity.type
_entity.pdbx_description
1 polymer ?
#
loop_
_entity_poly.entity_id
_entity_poly.type
_entity_poly.pdbx_seq_one_letter_code
_entity_poly.pdbx_strand_id
1 'polypeptide(L)'
;MSSESVQPEVDARTLRAAREHMTVFEEGDALFEVTTQSGSAYTVDLREPACSCPDFQYREEVEECKHIRRVRIEVGQVDIDALEESLSEQADDIQQDAEELIQAADELGETATELEDAVERLREVTGR
;
A
#
# COMPACT_ATOMS: atom_id res chain seq x y z
N MET A 1 -16.58 -1.78 -33.60
CA MET A 1 -15.24 -1.66 -33.00
C MET A 1 -15.47 -1.90 -31.52
N SER A 2 -15.18 -3.11 -31.06
CA SER A 2 -15.32 -3.46 -29.65
C SER A 2 -14.30 -2.64 -28.89
N SER A 3 -14.76 -1.71 -28.06
CA SER A 3 -13.92 -1.07 -27.06
C SER A 3 -13.56 -2.15 -26.06
N GLU A 4 -12.46 -2.83 -26.32
CA GLU A 4 -11.80 -3.68 -25.33
C GLU A 4 -11.35 -2.70 -24.23
N SER A 5 -12.13 -2.64 -23.15
CA SER A 5 -11.79 -1.83 -21.98
C SER A 5 -10.46 -2.36 -21.46
N VAL A 6 -9.39 -1.61 -21.68
CA VAL A 6 -8.06 -1.90 -21.12
C VAL A 6 -8.19 -1.73 -19.61
N GLN A 7 -8.52 -2.82 -18.93
CA GLN A 7 -8.46 -2.94 -17.49
C GLN A 7 -6.96 -2.90 -17.14
N PRO A 8 -6.50 -2.03 -16.22
CA PRO A 8 -5.12 -2.06 -15.80
C PRO A 8 -4.87 -3.37 -15.05
N GLU A 9 -3.72 -3.99 -15.29
CA GLU A 9 -3.30 -5.15 -14.52
C GLU A 9 -3.24 -4.81 -13.02
N VAL A 10 -3.57 -5.78 -12.16
CA VAL A 10 -3.45 -5.63 -10.71
C VAL A 10 -1.96 -5.70 -10.34
N ASP A 11 -1.27 -4.59 -10.54
CA ASP A 11 0.13 -4.42 -10.16
C ASP A 11 0.27 -3.73 -8.79
N ALA A 12 1.51 -3.60 -8.31
CA ALA A 12 1.82 -2.96 -7.04
C ALA A 12 1.28 -1.51 -6.92
N ARG A 13 1.12 -0.79 -8.04
CA ARG A 13 0.59 0.58 -8.06
C ARG A 13 -0.94 0.58 -7.96
N THR A 14 -1.63 -0.40 -8.57
CA THR A 14 -3.07 -0.63 -8.37
C THR A 14 -3.36 -0.98 -6.91
N LEU A 15 -2.59 -1.90 -6.33
CA LEU A 15 -2.71 -2.29 -4.92
C LEU A 15 -2.52 -1.09 -3.97
N ARG A 16 -1.53 -0.24 -4.26
CA ARG A 16 -1.32 1.00 -3.51
C ARG A 16 -2.52 1.94 -3.61
N ALA A 17 -3.09 2.10 -4.80
CA ALA A 17 -4.28 2.92 -5.00
C ALA A 17 -5.51 2.37 -4.27
N ALA A 18 -5.63 1.05 -4.14
CA ALA A 18 -6.71 0.40 -3.39
C ALA A 18 -6.60 0.61 -1.86
N ARG A 19 -5.37 0.53 -1.32
CA ARG A 19 -5.11 0.61 0.13
C ARG A 19 -5.11 2.01 0.72
N GLU A 20 -4.59 2.99 -0.03
CA GLU A 20 -4.51 4.35 0.49
C GLU A 20 -5.91 4.98 0.57
N HIS A 21 -6.18 5.64 1.70
CA HIS A 21 -7.44 6.37 1.88
C HIS A 21 -7.52 7.54 0.91
N MET A 22 -8.43 7.41 -0.06
CA MET A 22 -8.73 8.41 -1.06
C MET A 22 -10.23 8.46 -1.30
N THR A 23 -10.78 9.68 -1.30
CA THR A 23 -12.18 9.94 -1.63
C THR A 23 -12.26 10.39 -3.08
N VAL A 24 -13.15 9.77 -3.86
CA VAL A 24 -13.38 10.11 -5.27
C VAL A 24 -14.73 10.80 -5.38
N PHE A 25 -14.76 11.97 -6.00
CA PHE A 25 -15.98 12.71 -6.32
C PHE A 25 -16.05 12.93 -7.82
N GLU A 26 -17.17 12.55 -8.45
CA GLU A 26 -17.41 12.85 -9.86
C GLU A 26 -17.88 14.30 -10.02
N GLU A 27 -17.11 15.11 -10.74
CA GLU A 27 -17.43 16.53 -11.01
C GLU A 27 -18.12 16.71 -12.37
N GLY A 28 -17.91 15.78 -13.30
CA GLY A 28 -18.50 15.80 -14.63
C GLY A 28 -18.20 14.50 -15.38
N ASP A 29 -18.62 14.44 -16.64
CA ASP A 29 -18.48 13.23 -17.46
C ASP A 29 -17.01 12.78 -17.56
N ALA A 30 -16.71 11.66 -16.90
CA ALA A 30 -15.38 11.09 -16.76
C ALA A 30 -14.32 12.05 -16.15
N LEU A 31 -14.76 13.04 -15.37
CA LEU A 31 -13.92 14.00 -14.64
C LEU A 31 -14.15 13.87 -13.14
N PHE A 32 -13.09 13.64 -12.39
CA PHE A 32 -13.15 13.31 -10.96
C PHE A 32 -12.19 14.16 -10.15
N GLU A 33 -12.61 14.56 -8.95
CA GLU A 33 -11.73 15.04 -7.90
C GLU A 33 -11.36 13.88 -6.97
N VAL A 34 -10.06 13.69 -6.73
CA VAL A 34 -9.54 12.70 -5.80
C VAL A 34 -8.87 13.43 -4.63
N THR A 35 -9.48 13.33 -3.45
CA THR A 35 -8.90 13.86 -2.22
C THR A 35 -8.12 12.75 -1.50
N THR A 36 -6.84 13.00 -1.24
CA THR A 36 -5.95 12.06 -0.55
C THR A 36 -6.01 12.22 0.97
N GLN A 37 -5.49 11.22 1.70
CA GLN A 37 -5.34 11.28 3.15
C GLN A 37 -4.53 12.50 3.66
N SER A 38 -3.61 13.03 2.85
CA SER A 38 -2.85 14.25 3.19
C SER A 38 -3.68 15.53 3.07
N GLY A 39 -4.94 15.45 2.65
CA GLY A 39 -5.81 16.59 2.39
C GLY A 39 -5.54 17.28 1.06
N SER A 40 -4.76 16.67 0.16
CA SER A 40 -4.51 17.19 -1.18
C SER A 40 -5.60 16.71 -2.14
N ALA A 41 -6.11 17.59 -3.00
CA ALA A 41 -7.09 17.25 -4.02
C ALA A 41 -6.44 17.31 -5.41
N TYR A 42 -6.74 16.33 -6.25
CA TYR A 42 -6.25 16.26 -7.62
C TYR A 42 -7.41 15.96 -8.57
N THR A 43 -7.41 16.61 -9.73
CA THR A 43 -8.37 16.36 -10.79
C THR A 43 -7.86 15.23 -11.67
N VAL A 44 -8.73 14.28 -12.00
CA VAL A 44 -8.48 13.13 -12.86
C VAL A 44 -9.46 13.17 -14.01
N ASP A 45 -8.96 13.12 -15.24
CA ASP A 45 -9.75 12.95 -16.46
C ASP A 45 -9.52 11.54 -16.99
N LEU A 46 -10.59 10.75 -17.13
CA LEU A 46 -10.50 9.38 -17.68
C LEU A 46 -10.73 9.32 -19.20
N ARG A 47 -11.12 10.41 -19.86
CA ARG A 47 -11.32 10.44 -21.32
C ARG A 47 -9.98 10.39 -22.05
N GLU A 48 -9.06 11.20 -21.55
CA GLU A 48 -7.64 11.17 -21.87
C GLU A 48 -6.94 10.98 -20.52
N PRO A 49 -6.55 9.74 -20.13
CA PRO A 49 -6.08 9.40 -18.78
C PRO A 49 -5.02 10.38 -18.30
N ALA A 50 -5.45 11.35 -17.49
CA ALA A 50 -4.64 12.47 -17.06
C ALA A 50 -4.95 12.83 -15.61
N CYS A 51 -3.93 13.26 -14.88
CA CYS A 51 -4.09 13.69 -13.50
C CYS A 51 -3.31 14.96 -13.22
N SER A 52 -3.87 15.86 -12.41
CA SER A 52 -3.18 17.07 -11.97
C SER A 52 -2.12 16.85 -10.89
N CYS A 53 -1.85 15.59 -10.49
CA CYS A 53 -0.87 15.31 -9.46
C CYS A 53 0.58 15.44 -9.98
N PRO A 54 1.54 15.81 -9.11
CA PRO A 54 2.95 15.93 -9.49
C PRO A 54 3.55 14.65 -10.09
N ASP A 55 3.10 13.47 -9.63
CA ASP A 55 3.60 12.17 -10.11
C ASP A 55 3.29 11.98 -11.60
N PHE A 56 2.13 12.44 -12.06
CA PHE A 56 1.73 12.36 -13.46
C PHE A 56 2.29 13.53 -14.29
N GLN A 57 2.31 14.74 -13.72
CA GLN A 57 2.74 15.94 -14.45
C GLN A 57 4.24 16.00 -14.75
N TYR A 58 5.08 15.40 -13.90
CA TYR A 58 6.53 15.57 -13.98
C TYR A 58 7.31 14.30 -14.32
N ARG A 59 6.66 13.13 -14.37
CA ARG A 59 7.33 11.86 -14.69
C ARG A 59 6.76 11.29 -15.97
N GLU A 60 7.52 11.42 -17.04
CA GLU A 60 7.10 11.01 -18.38
C GLU A 60 6.89 9.49 -18.51
N GLU A 61 7.55 8.68 -17.66
CA GLU A 61 7.32 7.23 -17.62
C GLU A 61 6.02 6.79 -16.92
N VAL A 62 5.27 7.71 -16.30
CA VAL A 62 4.05 7.37 -15.54
C VAL A 62 2.82 7.50 -16.44
N GLU A 63 2.39 6.37 -17.00
CA GLU A 63 1.16 6.31 -17.79
C GLU A 63 -0.11 6.37 -16.93
N GLU A 64 -0.08 5.77 -15.72
CA GLU A 64 -1.18 5.82 -14.77
C GLU A 64 -0.67 6.02 -13.34
N CYS A 65 -0.92 7.19 -12.78
CA CYS A 65 -0.64 7.46 -11.38
C CYS A 65 -1.67 6.76 -10.47
N LYS A 66 -1.39 6.73 -9.16
CA LYS A 66 -2.29 6.09 -8.18
C LYS A 66 -3.71 6.70 -8.17
N HIS A 67 -3.88 7.97 -8.53
CA HIS A 67 -5.20 8.62 -8.54
C HIS A 67 -6.04 8.14 -9.73
N ILE A 68 -5.45 8.01 -10.92
CA ILE A 68 -6.12 7.44 -12.10
C ILE A 68 -6.59 6.01 -11.78
N ARG A 69 -5.70 5.19 -11.22
CA ARG A 69 -6.02 3.82 -10.82
C ARG A 69 -7.12 3.77 -9.75
N ARG A 70 -7.10 4.68 -8.78
CA ARG A 70 -8.16 4.80 -7.76
C ARG A 70 -9.53 5.08 -8.39
N VAL A 71 -9.59 6.02 -9.33
CA VAL A 71 -10.85 6.31 -10.02
C VAL A 71 -11.30 5.10 -10.84
N ARG A 72 -10.40 4.42 -11.56
CA ARG A 72 -10.72 3.19 -12.30
C ARG A 72 -11.30 2.10 -11.39
N ILE A 73 -10.78 1.92 -10.19
CA ILE A 73 -11.36 1.00 -9.18
C ILE A 73 -12.79 1.42 -8.85
N GLU A 74 -13.01 2.71 -8.54
CA GLU A 74 -14.32 3.24 -8.16
C GLU A 74 -15.38 3.06 -9.27
N VAL A 75 -14.98 3.26 -10.53
CA VAL A 75 -15.90 3.12 -11.69
C VAL A 75 -15.99 1.70 -12.24
N GLY A 76 -15.40 0.70 -11.57
CA GLY A 76 -15.46 -0.71 -11.99
C GLY A 76 -14.68 -1.02 -13.27
N GLN A 77 -13.61 -0.26 -13.55
CA GLN A 77 -12.64 -0.49 -14.62
C GLN A 77 -11.37 -1.19 -14.12
N VAL A 78 -11.48 -1.95 -13.04
CA VAL A 78 -10.45 -2.89 -12.56
C VAL A 78 -11.13 -4.22 -12.27
N ASP A 79 -10.44 -5.34 -12.51
CA ASP A 79 -10.87 -6.66 -12.07
C ASP A 79 -10.87 -6.71 -10.53
N ILE A 80 -12.06 -6.65 -9.93
CA ILE A 80 -12.23 -6.59 -8.47
C ILE A 80 -11.90 -7.94 -7.85
N ASP A 81 -12.17 -9.06 -8.52
CA ASP A 81 -11.90 -10.39 -8.01
C ASP A 81 -10.39 -10.62 -7.92
N ALA A 82 -9.64 -10.26 -8.98
CA ALA A 82 -8.18 -10.31 -8.96
C ALA A 82 -7.57 -9.35 -7.94
N LEU A 83 -8.18 -8.17 -7.74
CA LEU A 83 -7.74 -7.21 -6.74
C LEU A 83 -7.96 -7.73 -5.31
N GLU A 84 -9.10 -8.38 -5.05
CA GLU A 84 -9.41 -8.99 -3.75
C GLU A 84 -8.43 -10.12 -3.43
N GLU A 85 -8.18 -11.02 -4.38
CA GLU A 85 -7.21 -12.11 -4.23
C GLU A 85 -5.83 -11.57 -3.85
N SER A 86 -5.31 -10.61 -4.63
CA SER A 86 -3.98 -10.04 -4.37
C SER A 86 -3.89 -9.24 -3.06
N LEU A 87 -5.00 -8.61 -2.63
CA LEU A 87 -5.06 -7.95 -1.33
C LEU A 87 -5.09 -8.94 -0.17
N SER A 88 -5.77 -10.08 -0.33
CA SER A 88 -5.82 -11.17 0.65
C SER A 88 -4.45 -11.80 0.82
N GLU A 89 -3.79 -12.18 -0.27
CA GLU A 89 -2.45 -12.80 -0.23
C GLU A 89 -1.45 -11.94 0.54
N GLN A 90 -1.41 -10.64 0.25
CA GLN A 90 -0.52 -9.73 0.99
C GLN A 90 -0.94 -9.50 2.44
N ALA A 91 -2.21 -9.65 2.79
CA ALA A 91 -2.64 -9.57 4.18
C ALA A 91 -2.15 -10.80 4.95
N ASP A 92 -2.21 -11.98 4.33
CA ASP A 92 -1.68 -13.23 4.88
C ASP A 92 -0.16 -13.16 5.05
N ASP A 93 0.57 -12.66 4.04
CA ASP A 93 2.03 -12.45 4.12
C ASP A 93 2.40 -11.53 5.29
N ILE A 94 1.70 -10.39 5.45
CA ILE A 94 1.94 -9.44 6.54
C ILE A 94 1.66 -10.08 7.90
N GLN A 95 0.64 -10.93 8.00
CA GLN A 95 0.32 -11.65 9.23
C GLN A 95 1.43 -12.64 9.58
N GLN A 96 1.90 -13.42 8.61
CA GLN A 96 3.01 -14.36 8.81
C GLN A 96 4.29 -13.62 9.23
N ASP A 97 4.67 -12.56 8.51
CA ASP A 97 5.84 -11.75 8.84
C ASP A 97 5.75 -11.18 10.28
N ALA A 98 4.56 -10.76 10.71
CA ALA A 98 4.34 -10.26 12.06
C ALA A 98 4.51 -11.36 13.12
N GLU A 99 4.01 -12.57 12.87
CA GLU A 99 4.20 -13.72 13.75
C GLU A 99 5.68 -14.08 13.90
N GLU A 100 6.42 -14.12 12.79
CA GLU A 100 7.87 -14.38 12.79
C GLU A 100 8.65 -13.30 13.57
N LEU A 101 8.28 -12.02 13.41
CA LEU A 101 8.89 -10.92 14.15
C LEU A 101 8.59 -10.99 15.65
N ILE A 102 7.38 -11.39 16.04
CA ILE A 102 7.01 -11.58 17.45
C ILE A 102 7.85 -12.71 18.05
N GLN A 103 7.95 -13.85 17.36
CA GLN A 103 8.77 -14.97 17.82
C GLN A 103 10.24 -14.56 17.99
N ALA A 104 10.80 -13.85 17.01
CA ALA A 104 12.18 -13.37 17.09
C ALA A 104 12.40 -12.41 18.26
N ALA A 105 11.41 -11.57 18.57
CA ALA A 105 11.47 -10.66 19.72
C ALA A 105 11.45 -11.42 21.06
N ASP A 106 10.64 -12.48 21.17
CA ASP A 106 10.59 -13.34 22.36
C ASP A 106 11.94 -14.04 22.59
N GLU A 107 12.52 -14.65 21.56
CA GLU A 107 13.83 -15.31 21.62
C GLU A 107 14.95 -14.32 22.02
N LEU A 108 14.91 -13.09 21.50
CA LEU A 108 15.84 -12.03 21.90
C LEU A 108 15.65 -11.62 23.36
N GLY A 109 14.41 -11.57 23.85
CA GLY A 109 14.10 -11.26 25.25
C GLY A 109 14.60 -12.34 26.21
N GLU A 110 14.43 -13.61 25.87
CA GLU A 110 14.97 -14.74 26.62
C GLU A 110 16.50 -14.66 26.68
N THR A 111 17.15 -14.46 25.53
CA THR A 111 18.61 -14.31 25.45
C THR A 111 19.12 -13.13 26.28
N ALA A 112 18.42 -11.99 26.26
CA ALA A 112 18.77 -10.83 27.07
C ALA A 112 18.69 -11.14 28.57
N THR A 113 17.65 -11.84 29.00
CA THR A 113 17.47 -12.28 30.40
C THR A 113 18.61 -13.20 30.83
N GLU A 114 18.96 -14.20 30.01
CA GLU A 114 20.09 -15.09 30.30
C GLU A 114 21.43 -14.36 30.43
N LEU A 115 21.66 -13.35 29.60
CA LEU A 115 22.85 -12.50 29.64
C LEU A 115 22.88 -11.63 30.91
N GLU A 116 21.75 -11.06 31.32
CA GLU A 116 21.64 -10.30 32.57
C GLU A 116 21.99 -11.17 33.78
N ASP A 117 21.42 -12.38 33.86
CA ASP A 117 21.72 -13.36 34.89
C ASP A 117 23.20 -13.79 34.88
N ALA A 118 23.79 -13.95 33.69
CA ALA A 118 25.22 -14.25 33.57
C ALA A 118 26.11 -13.10 34.05
N VAL A 119 25.72 -11.86 33.75
CA VAL A 119 26.42 -10.65 34.21
C VAL A 119 26.32 -10.52 35.72
N GLU A 120 25.16 -10.77 36.34
CA GLU A 120 24.99 -10.75 37.79
C GLU A 120 25.89 -11.79 38.47
N ARG A 121 25.88 -13.03 38.00
CA ARG A 121 26.78 -14.08 38.51
C ARG A 121 28.27 -13.71 38.40
N LEU A 122 28.68 -13.07 37.30
CA LEU A 122 30.06 -12.61 37.15
C LEU A 122 30.41 -11.47 38.12
N ARG A 123 29.47 -10.57 38.43
CA ARG A 123 29.67 -9.52 39.44
C ARG A 123 29.87 -10.10 40.84
N GLU A 124 29.04 -11.08 41.21
CA GLU A 124 29.17 -11.80 42.49
C GLU A 124 30.56 -12.45 42.64
N VAL A 125 31.03 -13.16 41.61
CA VAL A 125 32.35 -13.83 41.64
C VAL A 125 33.51 -12.83 41.69
N THR A 126 33.37 -11.68 41.03
CA THR A 126 34.41 -10.64 41.00
C THR A 126 34.41 -9.74 42.24
N GLY A 127 33.48 -9.94 43.18
CA GLY A 127 33.41 -9.22 44.45
C GLY A 127 33.14 -7.72 44.30
N ARG A 128 32.48 -7.32 43.22
CA ARG A 128 32.15 -5.93 42.89
C ARG A 128 30.66 -5.71 42.78
#